data_AF-A0A9P5NN94-F1
#
_entry.id   AF-A0A9P5NN94-F1
#
_cell.length_a   1.000
_cell.length_b   1.000
_cell.length_c   1.000
_cell.angle_alpha   90.00
_cell.angle_beta   90.00
_cell.angle_gamma   90.00
#
_symmetry.space_group_name_H-M   'P 1'
#
loop_
_entity.id
_entity.type
_entity.pdbx_description
1 polymer ?
#
loop_
_entity_poly.entity_id
_entity_poly.type
_entity_poly.pdbx_seq_one_letter_code
_entity_poly.pdbx_strand_id
1 'polypeptide(L)'
;MPPSVEKRLIKRIRKLMWDEKTMSPVNIETLYAPINIGGRALLDIKARNEAIAVMWLKTYLDLSPTRPTWALVADSLMAENTPMSNSNVSQSIKMNYFLQSWKTRQTGNIPRSIKCLLSTAKKFGLRAEGIAFFRRDQKVHANMASPRRQTHPWEE
;
A
#
# COMPACT_ATOMS: atom_id res chain seq x y z
N MET A 1 -9.54 -10.39 -5.11
CA MET A 1 -10.52 -11.50 -5.05
C MET A 1 -11.65 -11.13 -4.07
N PRO A 2 -12.91 -11.57 -4.26
CA PRO A 2 -13.96 -11.38 -3.25
C PRO A 2 -13.69 -12.19 -1.96
N PRO A 3 -14.04 -11.69 -0.75
CA PRO A 3 -13.70 -12.34 0.51
C PRO A 3 -14.41 -13.70 0.70
N SER A 4 -15.59 -13.88 0.11
CA SER A 4 -16.32 -15.14 0.13
C SER A 4 -15.57 -16.25 -0.62
N VAL A 5 -15.00 -15.92 -1.78
CA VAL A 5 -14.21 -16.85 -2.59
C VAL A 5 -12.91 -17.19 -1.87
N GLU A 6 -12.22 -16.19 -1.31
CA GLU A 6 -11.00 -16.39 -0.52
C GLU A 6 -11.23 -17.36 0.64
N LYS A 7 -12.24 -17.11 1.48
CA LYS A 7 -12.59 -17.99 2.61
C LYS A 7 -12.91 -19.41 2.14
N ARG A 8 -13.65 -19.54 1.03
CA ARG A 8 -14.01 -20.85 0.46
C ARG A 8 -12.79 -21.63 -0.02
N LEU A 9 -11.83 -20.96 -0.65
CA LEU A 9 -10.57 -21.58 -1.10
C LEU A 9 -9.71 -22.01 0.08
N ILE A 10 -9.54 -21.15 1.10
CA ILE A 10 -8.80 -21.50 2.33
C ILE A 10 -9.41 -22.74 2.99
N LYS A 11 -10.75 -22.80 3.07
CA LYS A 11 -11.45 -23.98 3.62
C LYS A 11 -11.18 -25.25 2.80
N ARG A 12 -11.20 -25.16 1.47
CA ARG A 12 -10.94 -26.31 0.58
C ARG A 12 -9.50 -26.79 0.67
N ILE A 13 -8.53 -25.87 0.69
CA ILE A 13 -7.11 -26.21 0.87
C ILE A 13 -6.92 -26.91 2.21
N ARG A 14 -7.51 -26.40 3.29
CA ARG A 14 -7.42 -27.03 4.61
C ARG A 14 -8.04 -28.42 4.62
N LYS A 15 -9.21 -28.60 3.99
CA LYS A 15 -9.86 -29.91 3.86
C LYS A 15 -8.98 -30.90 3.08
N LEU A 16 -8.38 -30.45 1.98
CA LEU A 16 -7.48 -31.25 1.14
C LEU A 16 -6.22 -31.68 1.90
N MET A 17 -5.60 -30.76 2.66
CA MET A 17 -4.37 -31.04 3.41
C MET A 17 -4.53 -32.13 4.47
N TRP A 18 -5.76 -32.32 4.97
CA TRP A 18 -6.08 -33.29 6.01
C TRP A 18 -6.95 -34.44 5.51
N ASP A 19 -6.99 -34.69 4.21
CA ASP A 19 -7.74 -35.82 3.62
C ASP A 19 -9.20 -35.88 4.10
N GLU A 20 -9.89 -34.74 3.99
CA GLU A 20 -11.28 -34.56 4.42
C GLU A 20 -11.56 -34.70 5.93
N LYS A 21 -10.54 -34.90 6.76
CA LYS A 21 -10.71 -34.97 8.22
C LYS A 21 -11.22 -33.65 8.77
N THR A 22 -12.21 -33.75 9.65
CA THR A 22 -12.87 -32.61 10.30
C THR A 22 -11.92 -31.82 11.20
N MET A 23 -10.93 -32.50 11.80
CA MET A 23 -9.96 -31.90 12.71
C MET A 23 -8.64 -31.61 12.00
N SER A 24 -8.19 -30.37 12.09
CA SER A 24 -6.86 -29.96 11.64
C SER A 24 -5.91 -29.89 12.84
N PRO A 25 -4.99 -30.85 12.99
CA PRO A 25 -4.14 -30.94 14.17
C PRO A 25 -3.10 -29.81 14.27
N VAL A 26 -2.84 -29.08 13.18
CA VAL A 26 -1.85 -28.00 13.13
C VAL A 26 -2.52 -26.68 12.74
N ASN A 27 -2.03 -25.57 13.34
CA ASN A 27 -2.44 -24.22 12.98
C ASN A 27 -2.04 -23.90 11.52
N ILE A 28 -2.85 -23.08 10.84
CA ILE A 28 -2.63 -22.71 9.45
C ILE A 28 -1.36 -21.86 9.26
N GLU A 29 -0.99 -21.05 10.24
CA GLU A 29 0.24 -20.23 10.21
C GLU A 29 1.49 -21.12 10.15
N THR A 30 1.51 -22.21 10.91
CA THR A 30 2.58 -23.21 10.86
C THR A 30 2.62 -23.93 9.50
N LEU A 31 1.47 -24.14 8.86
CA LEU A 31 1.44 -24.76 7.53
C LEU A 31 2.03 -23.83 6.45
N TYR A 32 1.85 -22.51 6.59
CA TYR A 32 2.44 -21.51 5.69
C TYR A 32 3.95 -21.40 5.80
N ALA A 33 4.52 -21.76 6.96
CA ALA A 33 5.95 -21.72 7.18
C ALA A 33 6.72 -22.60 6.17
N PRO A 34 7.97 -22.25 5.81
CA PRO A 34 8.75 -23.06 4.88
C PRO A 34 9.10 -24.44 5.45
N ILE A 35 9.42 -25.38 4.55
CA ILE A 35 9.65 -26.79 4.90
C ILE A 35 10.86 -26.96 5.84
N ASN A 36 11.88 -26.11 5.69
CA ASN A 36 13.11 -26.17 6.48
C ASN A 36 12.91 -25.89 8.00
N ILE A 37 11.83 -25.21 8.38
CA ILE A 37 11.48 -24.94 9.80
C ILE A 37 10.30 -25.79 10.27
N GLY A 38 10.03 -26.91 9.58
CA GLY A 38 8.95 -27.84 9.94
C GLY A 38 7.56 -27.44 9.45
N GLY A 39 7.46 -26.43 8.57
CA GLY A 39 6.22 -26.08 7.90
C GLY A 39 5.95 -26.92 6.65
N ARG A 40 4.92 -26.55 5.87
CA ARG A 40 4.57 -27.23 4.61
C ARG A 40 4.66 -26.32 3.38
N ALA A 41 5.18 -25.10 3.53
CA ALA A 41 5.20 -24.07 2.49
C ALA A 41 3.82 -23.91 1.81
N LEU A 42 2.75 -24.01 2.60
CA LEU A 42 1.40 -23.92 2.09
C LEU A 42 1.12 -22.50 1.58
N LEU A 43 0.37 -22.39 0.47
CA LEU A 43 0.04 -21.09 -0.11
C LEU A 43 -0.86 -20.26 0.81
N ASP A 44 -0.35 -19.14 1.32
CA ASP A 44 -1.16 -18.11 1.96
C ASP A 44 -1.87 -17.24 0.90
N ILE A 45 -3.15 -17.52 0.68
CA ILE A 45 -3.99 -16.78 -0.27
C ILE A 45 -4.14 -15.31 0.15
N LYS A 46 -4.20 -15.02 1.45
CA LYS A 46 -4.38 -13.64 1.95
C LYS A 46 -3.15 -12.82 1.62
N ALA A 47 -1.98 -13.31 2.00
CA ALA A 47 -0.71 -12.67 1.70
C ALA A 47 -0.51 -12.50 0.18
N ARG A 48 -0.87 -13.51 -0.63
CA ARG A 48 -0.83 -13.40 -2.09
C ARG A 48 -1.76 -12.31 -2.63
N ASN A 49 -3.02 -12.27 -2.20
CA ASN A 49 -3.98 -11.25 -2.64
C ASN A 49 -3.51 -9.83 -2.28
N GLU A 50 -2.91 -9.68 -1.11
CA GLU A 50 -2.30 -8.43 -0.68
C GLU A 50 -1.09 -8.05 -1.54
N ALA A 51 -0.19 -8.99 -1.81
CA ALA A 51 0.95 -8.78 -2.69
C ALA A 51 0.52 -8.34 -4.10
N ILE A 52 -0.55 -8.92 -4.66
CA ILE A 52 -1.13 -8.50 -5.94
C ILE A 52 -1.55 -7.02 -5.88
N ALA A 53 -2.21 -6.61 -4.80
CA ALA A 53 -2.63 -5.21 -4.63
C ALA A 53 -1.43 -4.25 -4.50
N VAL A 54 -0.35 -4.67 -3.82
CA VAL A 54 0.91 -3.92 -3.74
C VAL A 54 1.55 -3.79 -5.12
N MET A 55 1.56 -4.85 -5.92
CA MET A 55 2.11 -4.81 -7.28
C MET A 55 1.30 -3.89 -8.21
N TRP A 56 -0.02 -3.88 -8.08
CA TRP A 56 -0.86 -2.90 -8.78
C TRP A 56 -0.56 -1.48 -8.34
N LEU A 57 -0.37 -1.24 -7.04
CA LEU A 57 0.03 0.06 -6.52
C LEU A 57 1.38 0.52 -7.05
N LYS A 58 2.40 -0.36 -7.03
CA LYS A 58 3.71 -0.10 -7.63
C LYS A 58 3.57 0.31 -9.10
N THR A 59 2.78 -0.45 -9.85
CA THR A 59 2.56 -0.21 -11.28
C THR A 59 1.80 1.10 -11.53
N TYR A 60 0.84 1.45 -10.69
CA TYR A 60 0.10 2.70 -10.77
C TYR A 60 0.99 3.93 -10.50
N LEU A 61 1.91 3.79 -9.52
CA LEU A 61 2.87 4.82 -9.13
C LEU A 61 4.06 4.95 -10.09
N ASP A 62 4.14 4.10 -11.12
CA ASP A 62 5.08 4.29 -12.21
C ASP A 62 4.59 5.44 -13.10
N LEU A 63 5.32 6.56 -13.06
CA LEU A 63 5.04 7.77 -13.83
C LEU A 63 5.92 7.90 -15.07
N SER A 64 6.63 6.83 -15.44
CA SER A 64 7.44 6.78 -16.64
C SER A 64 6.58 6.84 -17.91
N PRO A 65 7.19 7.07 -19.09
CA PRO A 65 6.48 6.97 -20.38
C PRO A 65 5.85 5.60 -20.64
N THR A 66 6.30 4.55 -19.94
CA THR A 66 5.75 3.19 -20.02
C THR A 66 4.57 2.95 -19.07
N ARG A 67 4.02 4.01 -18.48
CA ARG A 67 2.87 3.93 -17.59
C ARG A 67 1.68 3.26 -18.29
N PRO A 68 1.05 2.25 -17.66
CA PRO A 68 -0.01 1.51 -18.33
C PRO A 68 -1.31 2.33 -18.43
N THR A 69 -2.04 2.11 -19.52
CA THR A 69 -3.27 2.85 -19.84
C THR A 69 -4.33 2.79 -18.74
N TRP A 70 -4.44 1.66 -18.03
CA TRP A 70 -5.41 1.53 -16.94
C TRP A 70 -5.13 2.50 -15.78
N ALA A 71 -3.87 2.91 -15.57
CA ALA A 71 -3.52 3.87 -14.53
C ALA A 71 -4.01 5.28 -14.89
N LEU A 72 -3.97 5.65 -16.17
CA LEU A 72 -4.56 6.90 -16.69
C LEU A 72 -6.08 6.90 -16.52
N VAL A 73 -6.73 5.78 -16.84
CA VAL A 73 -8.18 5.61 -16.61
C VAL A 73 -8.51 5.71 -15.12
N ALA A 74 -7.69 5.12 -14.25
CA ALA A 74 -7.88 5.22 -12.81
C ALA A 74 -7.78 6.68 -12.33
N ASP A 75 -6.85 7.47 -12.88
CA ASP A 75 -6.75 8.90 -12.58
C ASP A 75 -8.02 9.65 -12.96
N SER A 76 -8.54 9.42 -14.17
CA SER A 76 -9.78 10.05 -14.63
C SER A 76 -10.97 9.70 -13.76
N LEU A 77 -11.12 8.41 -13.39
CA LEU A 77 -12.19 7.95 -12.50
C LEU A 77 -12.08 8.54 -11.10
N MET A 78 -10.86 8.71 -10.59
CA MET A 78 -10.62 9.36 -9.30
C MET A 78 -10.96 10.85 -9.36
N ALA A 79 -10.52 11.54 -10.42
CA ALA A 79 -10.80 12.95 -10.65
C ALA A 79 -12.31 13.22 -10.75
N GLU A 80 -13.07 12.37 -11.45
CA GLU A 80 -14.52 12.50 -11.59
C GLU A 80 -15.25 12.34 -10.25
N ASN A 81 -14.74 11.45 -9.39
CA ASN A 81 -15.31 11.21 -8.06
C ASN A 81 -14.83 12.21 -6.99
N THR A 82 -14.43 13.43 -7.35
CA THR A 82 -13.99 14.47 -6.38
C THR A 82 -15.16 14.94 -5.48
N PRO A 83 -14.97 15.14 -4.16
CA PRO A 83 -15.98 15.72 -3.28
C PRO A 83 -16.26 17.19 -3.62
N MET A 84 -17.48 17.67 -3.32
CA MET A 84 -17.87 19.06 -3.61
C MET A 84 -16.95 20.09 -2.92
N SER A 85 -16.34 19.72 -1.79
CA SER A 85 -15.34 20.56 -1.10
C SER A 85 -14.11 20.90 -1.96
N ASN A 86 -13.80 20.09 -2.97
CA ASN A 86 -12.69 20.29 -3.91
C ASN A 86 -13.20 20.64 -5.33
N SER A 87 -14.45 21.11 -5.46
CA SER A 87 -15.05 21.48 -6.75
C SER A 87 -14.39 22.69 -7.41
N ASN A 88 -13.72 23.55 -6.63
CA ASN A 88 -12.99 24.71 -7.12
C ASN A 88 -11.77 24.35 -8.00
N VAL A 89 -11.32 23.09 -7.97
CA VAL A 89 -10.20 22.62 -8.80
C VAL A 89 -10.75 22.09 -10.12
N SER A 90 -10.33 22.71 -11.23
CA SER A 90 -10.67 22.25 -12.58
C SER A 90 -10.30 20.78 -12.78
N GLN A 91 -11.17 20.03 -13.46
CA GLN A 91 -10.97 18.62 -13.79
C GLN A 91 -9.69 18.38 -14.59
N SER A 92 -9.33 19.30 -15.48
CA SER A 92 -8.12 19.20 -16.31
C SER A 92 -6.81 19.19 -15.52
N ILE A 93 -6.82 19.68 -14.28
CA ILE A 93 -5.64 19.78 -13.42
C ILE A 93 -5.51 18.55 -12.51
N LYS A 94 -6.57 17.73 -12.38
CA LYS A 94 -6.60 16.55 -11.51
C LYS A 94 -5.96 15.33 -12.19
N MET A 95 -4.64 15.35 -12.29
CA MET A 95 -3.90 14.33 -13.03
C MET A 95 -3.52 13.12 -12.18
N ASN A 96 -3.14 13.31 -10.91
CA ASN A 96 -2.67 12.20 -10.08
C ASN A 96 -3.06 12.39 -8.62
N TYR A 97 -3.72 11.38 -8.06
CA TYR A 97 -4.23 11.42 -6.69
C TYR A 97 -3.11 11.48 -5.63
N PHE A 98 -1.96 10.84 -5.87
CA PHE A 98 -0.87 10.76 -4.89
C PHE A 98 0.12 11.92 -4.95
N LEU A 99 0.09 12.72 -6.01
CA LEU A 99 0.95 13.89 -6.13
C LEU A 99 0.25 15.19 -5.72
N GLN A 100 -1.08 15.15 -5.57
CA GLN A 100 -1.90 16.34 -5.40
C GLN A 100 -2.74 16.24 -4.12
N SER A 101 -3.15 17.39 -3.60
CA SER A 101 -3.85 17.50 -2.31
C SER A 101 -5.36 17.22 -2.39
N TRP A 102 -5.94 17.19 -3.60
CA TRP A 102 -7.35 16.90 -3.78
C TRP A 102 -7.67 15.44 -3.40
N LYS A 103 -8.89 15.22 -2.92
CA LYS A 103 -9.34 13.91 -2.45
C LYS A 103 -10.36 13.32 -3.41
N THR A 104 -10.48 12.00 -3.43
CA THR A 104 -11.50 11.26 -4.17
C THR A 104 -12.51 10.69 -3.19
N ARG A 105 -13.80 10.77 -3.50
CA ARG A 105 -14.84 10.05 -2.75
C ARG A 105 -14.67 8.56 -2.94
N GLN A 106 -14.49 7.85 -1.82
CA GLN A 106 -14.40 6.38 -1.82
C GLN A 106 -15.77 5.72 -1.70
N THR A 107 -16.85 6.49 -1.59
CA THR A 107 -18.24 6.04 -1.57
C THR A 107 -18.86 6.21 -2.97
N GLY A 108 -19.86 5.39 -3.29
CA GLY A 108 -20.55 5.45 -4.60
C GLY A 108 -19.84 4.71 -5.73
N ASN A 109 -19.97 5.27 -6.94
CA ASN A 109 -19.64 4.65 -8.24
C ASN A 109 -18.13 4.63 -8.58
N ILE A 110 -17.30 4.33 -7.59
CA ILE A 110 -15.88 4.09 -7.79
C ILE A 110 -15.59 2.58 -7.81
N PRO A 111 -14.87 2.06 -8.82
CA PRO A 111 -14.55 0.65 -8.93
C PRO A 111 -13.86 0.08 -7.69
N ARG A 112 -14.15 -1.18 -7.39
CA ARG A 112 -13.56 -1.90 -6.26
C ARG A 112 -12.03 -1.99 -6.35
N SER A 113 -11.48 -2.08 -7.56
CA SER A 113 -10.04 -2.09 -7.81
C SER A 113 -9.37 -0.82 -7.29
N ILE A 114 -9.94 0.35 -7.58
CA ILE A 114 -9.42 1.65 -7.12
C ILE A 114 -9.58 1.78 -5.60
N LYS A 115 -10.71 1.37 -5.03
CA LYS A 115 -10.89 1.29 -3.56
C LYS A 115 -9.80 0.42 -2.92
N CYS A 116 -9.54 -0.74 -3.51
CA CYS A 116 -8.48 -1.64 -3.06
C CYS A 116 -7.11 -0.94 -3.11
N LEU A 117 -6.77 -0.32 -4.24
CA LEU A 117 -5.53 0.43 -4.45
C LEU A 117 -5.30 1.50 -3.36
N LEU A 118 -6.31 2.34 -3.12
CA LEU A 118 -6.25 3.42 -2.13
C LEU A 118 -6.15 2.87 -0.69
N SER A 119 -6.85 1.78 -0.39
CA SER A 119 -6.77 1.12 0.92
C SER A 119 -5.39 0.48 1.15
N THR A 120 -4.80 -0.14 0.12
CA THR A 120 -3.44 -0.70 0.17
C THR A 120 -2.43 0.39 0.38
N ALA A 121 -2.52 1.51 -0.35
CA ALA A 121 -1.62 2.64 -0.16
C ALA A 121 -1.69 3.21 1.26
N LYS A 122 -2.89 3.36 1.81
CA LYS A 122 -3.09 3.77 3.20
C LYS A 122 -2.48 2.77 4.19
N LYS A 123 -2.67 1.46 3.98
CA LYS A 123 -2.14 0.39 4.84
C LYS A 123 -0.61 0.43 4.93
N PHE A 124 0.06 0.66 3.80
CA PHE A 124 1.52 0.73 3.71
C PHE A 124 2.10 2.14 3.92
N GLY A 125 1.29 3.09 4.39
CA GLY A 125 1.76 4.44 4.74
C GLY A 125 2.12 5.33 3.54
N LEU A 126 1.76 4.95 2.33
CA LEU A 126 1.90 5.79 1.14
C LEU A 126 0.89 6.93 1.22
N ARG A 127 1.36 8.11 1.61
CA ARG A 127 0.55 9.32 1.73
C ARG A 127 0.68 10.16 0.45
N ALA A 128 -0.45 10.67 -0.04
CA ALA A 128 -0.49 11.63 -1.14
C ALA A 128 0.22 12.97 -0.81
N GLU A 129 0.55 13.20 0.46
CA GLU A 129 1.18 14.42 0.97
C GLU A 129 2.72 14.32 0.97
N GLY A 130 3.30 13.29 0.34
CA GLY A 130 4.71 12.92 0.38
C GLY A 130 5.72 13.94 -0.17
N ILE A 131 5.35 15.20 -0.39
CA ILE A 131 6.29 16.31 -0.63
C ILE A 131 6.92 16.80 0.71
N ALA A 132 6.37 16.43 1.87
CA ALA A 132 6.97 16.75 3.16
C ALA A 132 7.08 15.53 4.07
N PHE A 133 8.29 14.96 4.15
CA PHE A 133 8.67 14.10 5.28
C PHE A 133 8.57 14.91 6.58
N PHE A 134 8.31 14.22 7.69
CA PHE A 134 8.32 14.82 9.02
C PHE A 134 9.69 15.49 9.27
N ARG A 135 9.70 16.80 9.54
CA ARG A 135 10.90 17.62 9.81
C ARG A 135 11.77 17.15 11.00
N ARG A 136 11.39 16.09 11.73
CA ARG A 136 12.20 15.55 12.83
C ARG A 136 13.44 14.80 12.35
N ASP A 137 13.39 14.16 11.17
CA ASP A 137 14.51 13.34 10.68
C ASP A 137 15.58 14.16 9.93
N GLN A 138 15.24 15.36 9.44
CA GLN A 138 16.21 16.27 8.79
C GLN A 138 17.23 16.88 9.77
N LYS A 139 16.91 17.00 11.06
CA LYS A 139 17.82 17.59 12.05
C LYS A 139 18.96 16.65 12.45
N VAL A 140 18.82 15.34 12.25
CA VAL A 140 19.84 14.37 12.66
C VAL A 140 21.06 14.40 11.73
N HIS A 141 20.85 14.62 10.42
CA HIS A 141 21.95 14.70 9.45
C HIS A 141 22.64 16.07 9.41
N ALA A 142 21.96 17.17 9.77
CA ALA A 142 22.58 18.50 9.81
C ALA A 142 23.58 18.67 10.96
N ASN A 143 23.42 17.92 12.05
CA ASN A 143 24.29 18.05 13.24
C ASN A 143 25.59 17.22 13.17
N MET A 144 25.79 16.40 12.13
CA MET A 144 27.03 15.63 11.92
C MET A 144 28.06 16.35 11.04
N ALA A 145 27.72 17.50 10.45
CA ALA A 145 28.56 18.22 9.49
C ALA A 145 29.03 19.59 10.01
N SER A 146 29.44 19.68 11.28
CA SER A 146 30.06 20.91 11.80
C SER A 146 31.23 20.57 12.74
N PRO A 147 32.49 20.85 12.36
CA PRO A 147 33.62 20.72 13.28
C PRO A 147 33.49 21.83 14.33
N ARG A 148 33.23 21.48 15.59
CA ARG A 148 33.28 22.44 16.70
C ARG A 148 34.68 23.03 16.78
N ARG A 149 34.82 24.33 16.49
CA ARG A 149 35.99 25.10 16.92
C ARG A 149 36.04 25.06 18.44
N GLN A 150 37.08 24.44 18.99
CA GLN A 150 37.47 24.67 20.37
C GLN A 150 38.11 26.07 20.43
N THR A 151 37.56 26.97 21.24
CA THR A 151 38.22 28.22 21.64
C THR A 151 38.51 28.13 23.13
N HIS A 152 39.80 28.28 23.48
CA HIS A 152 40.32 28.28 24.85
C HIS A 152 39.86 29.51 25.64
N PRO A 153 39.73 29.42 26.98
CA PRO A 153 39.26 30.54 27.81
C PRO A 153 40.43 31.20 28.56
N TRP A 154 41.00 32.29 28.02
CA TRP A 154 41.80 33.27 28.78
C TRP A 154 41.80 34.62 28.05
N GLU A 155 40.89 35.52 28.46
CA GLU A 155 40.77 36.98 28.20
C GLU A 155 39.33 37.31 28.70
N GLU A 156 39.03 38.07 29.75
CA GLU A 156 39.74 38.96 30.68
C GLU A 156 39.07 38.83 32.07
#